data_AF-A0A7X5XAH6-F1
#
_entry.id   AF-A0A7X5XAH6-F1
#
_cell.length_a   1.000
_cell.length_b   1.000
_cell.length_c   1.000
_cell.angle_alpha   90.00
_cell.angle_beta   90.00
_cell.angle_gamma   90.00
#
_symmetry.space_group_name_H-M   'P 1'
#
loop_
_entity.id
_entity.type
_entity.pdbx_description
1 polymer ?
#
loop_
_entity_poly.entity_id
_entity_poly.type
_entity_poly.pdbx_seq_one_letter_code
_entity_poly.pdbx_strand_id
1 'polypeptide(L)'
;MTAPPSPMPAHWHCYRWTGERRTLDDESARRPPHMVVRDISAQEWKQIAAASPAFMASDVPPLEVPHWLLRPARMVKDTFEAPDKAASWYRGQVSELSPSFMSVFDKEPARQTEWFAAADGRLRWGGDVVGGWYLRGTGFASVQVVACSSNRIRPTIPCPMH
;
A
#
# COMPACT_ATOMS: atom_id res chain seq x y z
N MET A 1 -16.30 27.48 2.34
CA MET A 1 -14.84 27.57 2.15
C MET A 1 -14.34 26.19 1.80
N THR A 2 -13.99 25.95 0.53
CA THR A 2 -13.37 24.70 0.09
C THR A 2 -11.93 24.70 0.58
N ALA A 3 -11.51 23.66 1.32
CA ALA A 3 -10.12 23.51 1.70
C ALA A 3 -9.25 23.51 0.41
N PRO A 4 -8.04 24.11 0.42
CA PRO A 4 -7.14 24.05 -0.72
C PRO A 4 -6.88 22.57 -1.08
N PRO A 5 -6.75 22.23 -2.37
CA PRO A 5 -6.42 20.87 -2.76
C PRO A 5 -5.12 20.46 -2.08
N SER A 6 -5.12 19.28 -1.44
CA SER A 6 -3.90 18.71 -0.86
C SER A 6 -2.81 18.67 -1.94
N PRO A 7 -1.55 19.04 -1.61
CA PRO A 7 -0.47 18.98 -2.59
C PRO A 7 -0.35 17.54 -3.11
N MET A 8 -0.08 17.41 -4.42
CA MET A 8 0.16 16.10 -5.00
C MET A 8 1.34 15.42 -4.30
N PRO A 9 1.26 14.11 -4.03
CA PRO A 9 2.39 13.37 -3.49
C PRO A 9 3.56 13.42 -4.48
N ALA A 10 4.78 13.50 -3.95
CA ALA A 10 5.99 13.48 -4.80
C ALA A 10 6.21 12.12 -5.47
N HIS A 11 5.84 11.04 -4.78
CA HIS A 11 6.05 9.67 -5.23
C HIS A 11 4.88 8.76 -4.91
N TRP A 12 4.77 7.69 -5.69
CA TRP A 12 3.96 6.51 -5.43
C TRP A 12 4.88 5.32 -5.25
N HIS A 13 4.90 4.73 -4.06
CA HIS A 13 5.70 3.55 -3.74
C HIS A 13 4.86 2.28 -3.87
N CYS A 14 5.41 1.31 -4.57
CA CYS A 14 4.71 0.09 -4.96
C CYS A 14 5.12 -1.09 -4.08
N TYR A 15 4.14 -1.84 -3.59
CA TYR A 15 4.33 -2.99 -2.71
C TYR A 15 3.53 -4.19 -3.21
N ARG A 16 4.09 -5.38 -3.05
CA ARG A 16 3.42 -6.64 -3.33
C ARG A 16 3.79 -7.66 -2.28
N TRP A 17 2.80 -8.42 -1.85
CA TRP A 17 2.99 -9.55 -0.95
C TRP A 17 2.13 -10.72 -1.41
N THR A 18 2.64 -11.94 -1.24
CA THR A 18 1.90 -13.18 -1.49
C THR A 18 2.36 -14.21 -0.48
N GLY A 19 1.42 -14.83 0.23
CA GLY A 19 1.72 -15.79 1.29
C GLY A 19 0.46 -16.44 1.84
N GLU A 20 0.59 -17.13 2.97
CA GLU A 20 -0.57 -17.76 3.62
C GLU A 20 -1.47 -16.73 4.30
N ARG A 21 -2.78 -16.91 4.17
CA ARG A 21 -3.79 -16.06 4.81
C ARG A 21 -3.59 -15.96 6.33
N ARG A 22 -3.15 -17.05 6.97
CA ARG A 22 -2.87 -17.10 8.40
C ARG A 22 -1.72 -16.17 8.81
N THR A 23 -0.69 -16.03 7.98
CA THR A 23 0.40 -15.07 8.22
C THR A 23 -0.10 -13.64 8.14
N LEU A 24 -1.02 -13.35 7.21
CA LEU A 24 -1.69 -12.05 7.17
C LEU A 24 -2.58 -11.81 8.39
N ASP A 25 -3.23 -12.84 8.95
CA ASP A 25 -4.05 -12.72 10.17
C ASP A 25 -3.23 -12.41 11.44
N ASP A 26 -1.92 -12.66 11.43
CA ASP A 26 -1.06 -12.27 12.54
C ASP A 26 -0.82 -10.75 12.55
N GLU A 27 -1.61 -10.05 13.34
CA GLU A 27 -1.53 -8.60 13.48
C GLU A 27 -0.25 -8.11 14.15
N SER A 28 0.44 -8.96 14.92
CA SER A 28 1.54 -8.55 15.80
C SER A 28 2.69 -7.89 15.02
N ALA A 29 2.98 -8.40 13.83
CA ALA A 29 4.01 -7.89 12.92
C ALA A 29 3.50 -6.83 11.92
N ARG A 30 2.20 -6.52 11.94
CA ARG A 30 1.53 -5.61 10.98
C ARG A 30 1.30 -4.21 11.52
N ARG A 31 1.59 -3.97 12.81
CA ARG A 31 1.43 -2.69 13.48
C ARG A 31 2.75 -2.11 14.00
N PRO A 32 2.98 -0.79 13.88
CA PRO A 32 3.98 -0.12 14.70
C PRO A 32 3.62 -0.26 16.20
N PRO A 33 4.58 -0.14 17.13
CA PRO A 33 4.45 -0.59 18.51
C PRO A 33 3.37 0.11 19.36
N HIS A 34 2.75 1.20 18.89
CA HIS A 34 1.52 1.74 19.47
C HIS A 34 0.64 2.32 18.36
N MET A 35 -0.69 2.20 18.48
CA MET A 35 -1.62 2.89 17.57
C MET A 35 -1.58 4.38 17.90
N VAL A 36 -1.03 5.18 16.99
CA VAL A 36 -0.93 6.63 17.18
C VAL A 36 -2.23 7.27 16.69
N VAL A 37 -3.02 7.80 17.63
CA VAL A 37 -4.35 8.39 17.36
C VAL A 37 -4.25 9.87 16.96
N ARG A 38 -3.05 10.44 16.94
CA ARG A 38 -2.77 11.86 16.67
C ARG A 38 -1.71 12.01 15.60
N ASP A 39 -1.70 13.15 14.91
CA ASP A 39 -0.59 13.51 14.04
C ASP A 39 0.65 13.79 14.90
N ILE A 40 1.70 13.02 14.64
CA ILE A 40 3.03 13.18 15.26
C ILE A 40 4.04 13.58 14.18
N SER A 41 5.20 14.08 14.58
CA SER A 41 6.24 14.46 13.63
C SER A 41 6.78 13.25 12.85
N ALA A 42 7.38 13.51 11.69
CA ALA A 42 8.07 12.48 10.91
C ALA A 42 9.18 11.79 11.73
N GLN A 43 9.86 12.52 12.62
CA GLN A 43 10.90 11.98 13.49
C GLN A 43 10.34 11.02 14.54
N GLU A 44 9.20 11.38 15.16
CA GLU A 44 8.52 10.49 16.11
C GLU A 44 8.00 9.23 15.41
N TRP A 45 7.46 9.34 14.19
CA TRP A 45 7.11 8.17 13.38
C TRP A 45 8.29 7.22 13.17
N LYS A 46 9.45 7.75 12.77
CA LYS A 46 10.68 6.98 12.57
C LYS A 46 11.11 6.28 13.88
N GLN A 47 11.04 6.96 15.01
CA GLN A 47 11.38 6.40 16.33
C GLN A 47 10.43 5.28 16.76
N ILE A 48 9.11 5.49 16.61
CA ILE A 48 8.09 4.49 16.94
C ILE A 48 8.29 3.24 16.08
N ALA A 49 8.45 3.40 14.76
CA ALA A 49 8.66 2.26 13.88
C ALA A 49 9.94 1.48 14.24
N ALA A 50 11.05 2.18 14.50
CA ALA A 50 12.33 1.58 14.89
C ALA A 50 12.28 0.80 16.21
N ALA A 51 11.36 1.16 17.12
CA ALA A 51 11.16 0.44 18.38
C ALA A 51 10.47 -0.94 18.20
N SER A 52 9.99 -1.28 16.99
CA SER A 52 9.44 -2.61 16.67
C SER A 52 10.23 -3.30 15.55
N PRO A 53 11.26 -4.09 15.90
CA PRO A 53 12.02 -4.87 14.92
C PRO A 53 11.14 -5.82 14.10
N ALA A 54 10.12 -6.42 14.70
CA ALA A 54 9.20 -7.33 14.02
C ALA A 54 8.40 -6.61 12.92
N PHE A 55 7.89 -5.41 13.20
CA PHE A 55 7.19 -4.59 12.21
C PHE A 55 8.12 -4.17 11.06
N MET A 56 9.36 -3.78 11.39
CA MET A 56 10.36 -3.33 10.41
C MET A 56 10.92 -4.46 9.53
N ALA A 57 10.90 -5.69 10.03
CA ALA A 57 11.35 -6.88 9.30
C ALA A 57 10.23 -7.54 8.47
N SER A 58 8.97 -7.32 8.84
CA SER A 58 7.81 -7.95 8.20
C SER A 58 7.56 -7.45 6.79
N ASP A 59 7.39 -8.36 5.85
CA ASP A 59 6.92 -8.10 4.49
C ASP A 59 5.39 -8.21 4.36
N VAL A 60 4.70 -8.62 5.42
CA VAL A 60 3.24 -8.80 5.47
C VAL A 60 2.56 -7.44 5.45
N PRO A 61 1.51 -7.18 4.64
CA PRO A 61 0.84 -5.88 4.57
C PRO A 61 0.51 -5.31 5.96
N PRO A 62 0.83 -4.03 6.26
CA PRO A 62 0.51 -3.42 7.54
C PRO A 62 -1.01 -3.27 7.75
N LEU A 63 -1.43 -2.94 8.98
CA LEU A 63 -2.84 -2.69 9.29
C LEU A 63 -3.38 -1.41 8.63
N GLU A 64 -2.57 -0.34 8.63
CA GLU A 64 -2.87 0.87 7.87
C GLU A 64 -1.93 0.97 6.68
N VAL A 65 -2.49 1.28 5.51
CA VAL A 65 -1.75 1.34 4.23
C VAL A 65 -0.56 2.31 4.27
N PRO A 66 -0.68 3.53 4.84
CA PRO A 66 0.45 4.47 4.89
C PRO A 66 1.63 3.96 5.73
N HIS A 67 1.43 2.98 6.62
CA HIS A 67 2.54 2.42 7.41
C HIS A 67 3.54 1.62 6.56
N TRP A 68 3.21 1.31 5.31
CA TRP A 68 4.20 0.82 4.35
C TRP A 68 5.38 1.78 4.18
N LEU A 69 5.13 3.09 4.26
CA LEU A 69 6.16 4.13 4.12
C LEU A 69 7.13 4.18 5.31
N LEU A 70 6.74 3.63 6.46
CA LEU A 70 7.61 3.51 7.64
C LEU A 70 8.60 2.34 7.51
N ARG A 71 8.32 1.39 6.61
CA ARG A 71 9.18 0.22 6.43
C ARG A 71 10.42 0.56 5.59
N PRO A 72 11.50 -0.23 5.72
CA PRO A 72 12.73 0.02 4.97
C PRO A 72 12.49 0.09 3.45
N ALA A 73 13.15 1.03 2.77
CA ALA A 73 13.03 1.24 1.33
C ALA A 73 13.28 -0.04 0.48
N ARG A 74 14.08 -1.00 0.97
CA ARG A 74 14.28 -2.31 0.31
C ARG A 74 12.99 -3.12 0.10
N MET A 75 11.90 -2.80 0.81
CA MET A 75 10.60 -3.47 0.62
C MET A 75 9.79 -2.89 -0.53
N VAL A 76 10.15 -1.69 -0.99
CA VAL A 76 9.54 -1.05 -2.15
C VAL A 76 9.93 -1.83 -3.40
N LYS A 77 8.93 -2.22 -4.19
CA LYS A 77 9.12 -2.96 -5.44
C LYS A 77 9.40 -2.06 -6.62
N ASP A 78 8.82 -0.86 -6.61
CA ASP A 78 9.04 0.17 -7.61
C ASP A 78 8.61 1.54 -7.04
N THR A 79 9.07 2.63 -7.65
CA THR A 79 8.68 3.99 -7.28
C THR A 79 8.48 4.84 -8.52
N PHE A 80 7.38 5.59 -8.53
CA PHE A 80 7.04 6.47 -9.65
C PHE A 80 6.72 7.88 -9.17
N GLU A 81 7.14 8.88 -9.93
CA GLU A 81 6.73 10.28 -9.78
C GLU A 81 5.43 10.59 -10.54
N ALA A 82 5.00 9.68 -11.43
CA ALA A 82 3.83 9.88 -12.28
C ALA A 82 2.73 8.86 -11.93
N PRO A 83 1.49 9.30 -11.65
CA PRO A 83 0.41 8.42 -11.17
C PRO A 83 -0.02 7.39 -12.21
N ASP A 84 0.06 7.71 -13.50
CA ASP A 84 -0.26 6.82 -14.61
C ASP A 84 0.73 5.65 -14.72
N LYS A 85 2.03 5.91 -14.48
CA LYS A 85 3.04 4.84 -14.40
C LYS A 85 2.80 3.93 -13.21
N ALA A 86 2.45 4.49 -12.06
CA ALA A 86 2.09 3.71 -10.87
C ALA A 86 0.82 2.87 -11.10
N ALA A 87 -0.18 3.43 -11.78
CA ALA A 87 -1.40 2.71 -12.17
C ALA A 87 -1.10 1.57 -13.16
N SER A 88 -0.20 1.79 -14.12
CA SER A 88 0.27 0.77 -15.06
C SER A 88 0.99 -0.36 -14.33
N TRP A 89 1.87 -0.04 -13.37
CA TRP A 89 2.52 -1.04 -12.52
C TRP A 89 1.50 -1.88 -11.76
N TYR A 90 0.53 -1.24 -11.10
CA TYR A 90 -0.54 -1.91 -10.37
C TYR A 90 -1.31 -2.89 -11.27
N ARG A 91 -1.73 -2.41 -12.44
CA ARG A 91 -2.42 -3.25 -13.44
C ARG A 91 -1.58 -4.46 -13.82
N GLY A 92 -0.30 -4.25 -14.14
CA GLY A 92 0.63 -5.33 -14.48
C GLY A 92 0.70 -6.41 -13.39
N GLN A 93 0.86 -6.01 -12.13
CA GLN A 93 0.92 -6.95 -11.00
C GLN A 93 -0.39 -7.73 -10.79
N VAL A 94 -1.55 -7.06 -10.92
CA VAL A 94 -2.85 -7.71 -10.77
C VAL A 94 -3.13 -8.66 -11.92
N SER A 95 -2.84 -8.27 -13.16
CA SER A 95 -3.00 -9.13 -14.34
C SER A 95 -2.11 -10.37 -14.26
N GLU A 96 -0.87 -10.25 -13.76
CA GLU A 96 0.02 -11.39 -13.51
C GLU A 96 -0.57 -12.38 -12.49
N LEU A 97 -1.18 -11.88 -11.42
CA LEU A 97 -1.78 -12.70 -10.36
C LEU A 97 -3.16 -13.28 -10.72
N SER A 98 -3.88 -12.64 -11.63
CA SER A 98 -5.28 -12.94 -11.93
C SER A 98 -5.60 -14.42 -12.20
N PRO A 99 -4.79 -15.19 -12.96
CA PRO A 99 -5.05 -16.61 -13.19
C PRO A 99 -5.19 -17.42 -11.89
N SER A 100 -4.46 -17.01 -10.84
CA SER A 100 -4.36 -17.67 -9.54
C SER A 100 -5.46 -17.29 -8.55
N PHE A 101 -6.28 -16.27 -8.85
CA PHE A 101 -7.38 -15.87 -7.96
C PHE A 101 -8.35 -17.04 -7.73
N MET A 102 -8.91 -17.13 -6.53
CA MET A 102 -9.90 -18.14 -6.20
C MET A 102 -11.27 -17.79 -6.81
N SER A 103 -11.65 -16.52 -6.71
CA SER A 103 -12.92 -16.00 -7.23
C SER A 103 -12.87 -15.91 -8.76
N VAL A 104 -13.90 -16.45 -9.43
CA VAL A 104 -14.10 -16.24 -10.87
C VAL A 104 -14.49 -14.79 -11.14
N PHE A 105 -15.27 -14.18 -10.25
CA PHE A 105 -15.70 -12.80 -10.36
C PHE A 105 -14.52 -11.81 -10.42
N ASP A 106 -13.46 -12.05 -9.65
CA ASP A 106 -12.25 -11.22 -9.68
C ASP A 106 -11.41 -11.39 -10.96
N LYS A 107 -11.70 -12.41 -11.77
CA LYS A 107 -11.07 -12.67 -13.07
C LYS A 107 -11.85 -12.09 -14.24
N GLU A 108 -13.10 -11.67 -14.01
CA GLU A 108 -13.95 -11.17 -15.10
C GLU A 108 -13.33 -9.91 -15.72
N PRO A 109 -13.12 -9.88 -17.06
CA PRO A 109 -12.45 -8.75 -17.71
C PRO A 109 -13.13 -7.40 -17.49
N ALA A 110 -14.47 -7.37 -17.49
CA ALA A 110 -15.24 -6.15 -17.21
C ALA A 110 -14.97 -5.64 -15.80
N ARG A 111 -14.98 -6.56 -14.82
CA ARG A 111 -14.71 -6.24 -13.41
C ARG A 111 -13.30 -5.68 -13.21
N GLN A 112 -12.30 -6.27 -13.85
CA GLN A 112 -10.93 -5.79 -13.81
C GLN A 112 -10.78 -4.41 -14.46
N THR A 113 -11.48 -4.18 -15.57
CA THR A 113 -11.49 -2.88 -16.26
C THR A 113 -12.03 -1.77 -15.35
N GLU A 114 -13.17 -2.01 -14.68
CA GLU A 114 -13.74 -1.07 -13.70
C GLU A 114 -12.79 -0.80 -12.53
N TRP A 115 -12.19 -1.85 -11.98
CA TRP A 115 -11.20 -1.71 -10.92
C TRP A 115 -10.04 -0.84 -11.38
N PHE A 116 -9.41 -1.15 -12.50
CA PHE A 116 -8.24 -0.41 -12.98
C PHE A 116 -8.57 1.05 -13.28
N ALA A 117 -9.78 1.35 -13.75
CA ALA A 117 -10.24 2.74 -13.91
C ALA A 117 -10.37 3.44 -12.55
N ALA A 118 -10.94 2.78 -11.54
CA ALA A 118 -11.03 3.33 -10.19
C ALA A 118 -9.65 3.53 -9.54
N ALA A 119 -8.71 2.62 -9.77
CA ALA A 119 -7.33 2.73 -9.30
C ALA A 119 -6.60 3.91 -9.96
N ASP A 120 -6.69 4.06 -11.28
CA ASP A 120 -6.12 5.22 -12.01
C ASP A 120 -6.70 6.54 -11.48
N GLY A 121 -8.02 6.62 -11.33
CA GLY A 121 -8.68 7.78 -10.72
C GLY A 121 -8.15 8.06 -9.32
N ARG A 122 -8.07 7.05 -8.45
CA ARG A 122 -7.58 7.23 -7.07
C ARG A 122 -6.15 7.78 -7.02
N LEU A 123 -5.25 7.26 -7.86
CA LEU A 123 -3.85 7.68 -7.91
C LEU A 123 -3.69 9.10 -8.46
N ARG A 124 -4.45 9.49 -9.48
CA ARG A 124 -4.45 10.86 -10.02
C ARG A 124 -4.85 11.92 -9.01
N TRP A 125 -5.69 11.55 -8.04
CA TRP A 125 -6.10 12.41 -6.92
C TRP A 125 -5.19 12.27 -5.69
N GLY A 126 -4.00 11.67 -5.84
CA GLY A 126 -3.00 11.52 -4.78
C GLY A 126 -3.40 10.53 -3.67
N GLY A 127 -4.32 9.61 -3.95
CA GLY A 127 -4.75 8.58 -3.00
C GLY A 127 -3.95 7.29 -3.11
N ASP A 128 -4.05 6.47 -2.06
CA ASP A 128 -3.52 5.11 -2.05
C ASP A 128 -4.48 4.14 -2.76
N VAL A 129 -3.92 3.12 -3.41
CA VAL A 129 -4.64 1.97 -3.98
C VAL A 129 -4.21 0.70 -3.26
N VAL A 130 -5.19 -0.13 -2.90
CA VAL A 130 -4.98 -1.42 -2.27
C VAL A 130 -5.84 -2.45 -2.98
N GLY A 131 -5.24 -3.58 -3.33
CA GLY A 131 -5.96 -4.78 -3.69
C GLY A 131 -5.48 -5.98 -2.87
N GLY A 132 -6.43 -6.88 -2.60
CA GLY A 132 -6.22 -8.12 -1.89
C GLY A 132 -7.11 -9.21 -2.47
N TRP A 133 -6.54 -10.38 -2.72
CA TRP A 133 -7.24 -11.49 -3.37
C TRP A 133 -6.91 -12.80 -2.68
N TYR A 134 -7.94 -13.59 -2.42
CA TYR A 134 -7.76 -14.99 -2.06
C TYR A 134 -7.27 -15.76 -3.29
N LEU A 135 -6.23 -16.57 -3.07
CA LEU A 135 -5.69 -17.48 -4.07
C LEU A 135 -6.23 -18.88 -3.81
N ARG A 136 -5.98 -19.83 -4.72
CA ARG A 136 -6.28 -21.24 -4.46
C ARG A 136 -5.56 -21.74 -3.19
N GLY A 137 -6.21 -22.63 -2.45
CA GLY A 137 -5.68 -23.15 -1.18
C GLY A 137 -5.81 -22.13 -0.05
N THR A 138 -4.77 -21.96 0.76
CA THR A 138 -4.71 -21.02 1.89
C THR A 138 -4.05 -19.69 1.53
N GLY A 139 -3.76 -19.45 0.25
CA GLY A 139 -2.98 -18.31 -0.21
C GLY A 139 -3.77 -17.00 -0.25
N PHE A 140 -3.04 -15.90 -0.08
CA PHE A 140 -3.54 -14.54 -0.28
C PHE A 140 -2.46 -13.72 -0.99
N ALA A 141 -2.87 -12.92 -1.98
CA ALA A 141 -2.01 -11.92 -2.60
C ALA A 141 -2.54 -10.53 -2.30
N SER A 142 -1.62 -9.58 -2.25
CA SER A 142 -1.97 -8.18 -2.11
C SER A 142 -1.01 -7.31 -2.92
N VAL A 143 -1.55 -6.28 -3.54
CA VAL A 143 -0.79 -5.26 -4.30
C VAL A 143 -1.21 -3.90 -3.77
N GLN A 144 -0.26 -3.04 -3.45
CA GLN A 144 -0.51 -1.69 -2.97
C GLN A 144 0.33 -0.68 -3.72
N VAL A 145 -0.25 0.51 -3.92
CA VAL A 145 0.46 1.69 -4.37
C VAL A 145 0.14 2.79 -3.37
N VAL A 146 1.17 3.28 -2.70
CA VAL A 146 1.03 4.22 -1.58
C VAL A 146 1.64 5.56 -1.98
N ALA A 147 0.82 6.60 -1.99
CA ALA A 147 1.23 7.98 -2.17
C ALA A 147 2.06 8.42 -0.96
N CYS A 148 3.28 8.92 -1.19
CA CYS A 148 4.15 9.41 -0.13
C CYS A 148 3.73 10.81 0.35
N SER A 149 4.63 11.47 1.08
CA SER A 149 4.41 12.79 1.67
C SER A 149 3.96 13.86 0.64
N SER A 150 2.92 14.65 0.94
CA SER A 150 2.02 14.47 2.10
C SER A 150 1.00 13.35 1.81
N ASN A 151 1.13 12.19 2.47
CA ASN A 151 0.15 11.12 2.32
C ASN A 151 -1.20 11.64 2.85
N ARG A 152 -2.29 11.34 2.13
CA ARG A 152 -3.59 11.97 2.43
C ARG A 152 -4.22 11.51 3.75
N ILE A 153 -3.89 10.30 4.22
CA ILE A 153 -4.42 9.72 5.46
C ILE A 153 -3.49 10.02 6.63
N ARG A 154 -2.17 9.97 6.41
CA ARG A 154 -1.12 10.25 7.40
C ARG A 154 -0.11 11.26 6.84
N PRO A 155 -0.44 12.56 6.81
CA PRO A 155 0.40 13.58 6.15
C PRO A 155 1.81 13.71 6.69
N THR A 156 2.02 13.35 7.96
CA THR A 156 3.30 13.46 8.64
C THR A 156 4.19 12.23 8.51
N ILE A 157 3.70 11.14 7.90
CA ILE A 157 4.54 9.99 7.59
C ILE A 157 5.54 10.39 6.48
N PRO A 158 6.85 10.16 6.70
CA PRO A 158 7.88 10.54 5.74
C PRO A 158 7.87 9.65 4.50
N CYS A 159 8.40 10.18 3.41
CA CYS A 159 8.77 9.40 2.23
C CYS A 159 9.91 8.43 2.60
N PRO A 160 9.84 7.13 2.24
CA PRO A 160 10.91 6.17 2.51
C PRO A 160 12.23 6.47 1.75
N MET A 161 12.21 7.39 0.79
CA MET A 161 13.41 7.85 0.07
C MET A 161 14.09 9.06 0.74
N HIS A 162 13.51 9.66 1.79
CA HIS A 162 14.00 10.88 2.46
C HIS A 162 14.29 10.70 3.96
#